data_AF-A0A959YTT2-F1
#
_entry.id   AF-A0A959YTT2-F1
#
_cell.length_a   1.000
_cell.length_b   1.000
_cell.length_c   1.000
_cell.angle_alpha   90.00
_cell.angle_beta   90.00
_cell.angle_gamma   90.00
#
_symmetry.space_group_name_H-M   'P 1'
#
loop_
_entity.id
_entity.type
_entity.pdbx_description
1 polymer ?
#
loop_
_entity_poly.entity_id
_entity_poly.type
_entity_poly.pdbx_seq_one_letter_code
_entity_poly.pdbx_strand_id
1 'polypeptide(L)' 'MANTKSVMVLVRDKIVYIDLGEILKQGRLSIDDIKGNTVYKAEIADSHYEVIILDQPRGKYWVNITSDSLKTKKSFHIK' A
#
# COMPACT_ATOMS: atom_id res chain seq x y z
N MET A 1 15.24 15.25 15.10
CA MET A 1 14.05 15.63 14.32
C MET A 1 13.69 14.47 13.41
N ALA A 2 12.53 13.83 13.61
CA ALA A 2 12.09 12.74 12.74
C ALA A 2 11.41 13.35 11.51
N ASN A 3 12.06 13.26 10.35
CA ASN A 3 11.40 13.49 9.07
C ASN A 3 10.40 12.35 8.90
N THR A 4 9.10 12.61 9.12
CA THR A 4 8.05 11.62 8.92
C THR A 4 7.94 11.35 7.42
N LYS A 5 8.56 10.27 6.95
CA LYS A 5 8.48 9.83 5.56
C LYS A 5 7.02 9.53 5.24
N SER A 6 6.47 10.18 4.22
CA SER A 6 5.04 10.10 3.89
C SER A 6 4.82 9.13 2.73
N VAL A 7 4.06 8.07 2.97
CA VAL A 7 3.57 7.18 1.90
C VAL A 7 2.36 7.82 1.21
N MET A 8 2.40 7.87 -0.13
CA MET A 8 1.32 8.36 -0.97
C MET A 8 0.60 7.19 -1.66
N VAL A 9 -0.73 7.23 -1.69
CA VAL A 9 -1.57 6.22 -2.38
C VAL A 9 -2.46 6.95 -3.37
N LEU A 10 -2.34 6.61 -4.65
CA LEU A 10 -3.16 7.13 -5.74
C LEU A 10 -3.95 5.98 -6.36
N VAL A 11 -5.22 6.23 -6.65
CA VAL A 11 -6.12 5.22 -7.23
C VAL A 11 -6.72 5.77 -8.50
N ARG A 12 -6.56 5.02 -9.59
CA ARG A 12 -7.19 5.29 -10.87
C ARG A 12 -7.85 4.01 -11.36
N ASP A 13 -9.18 4.02 -11.40
CA ASP A 13 -10.01 2.83 -11.66
C ASP A 13 -9.63 1.69 -10.69
N LYS A 14 -9.11 0.58 -11.21
CA LYS A 14 -8.65 -0.59 -10.44
C LYS A 14 -7.14 -0.59 -10.17
N ILE A 15 -6.41 0.46 -10.57
CA ILE A 15 -4.96 0.55 -10.39
C ILE A 15 -4.66 1.38 -9.16
N VAL A 16 -3.94 0.77 -8.22
CA VAL A 16 -3.46 1.38 -6.99
C VAL A 16 -1.96 1.62 -7.12
N TYR A 17 -1.56 2.89 -7.15
CA TYR A 17 -0.17 3.34 -7.15
C TYR A 17 0.23 3.73 -5.74
N ILE A 18 1.36 3.22 -5.27
CA ILE A 18 1.85 3.44 -3.91
C ILE A 18 3.29 3.93 -4.00
N ASP A 19 3.54 5.17 -3.59
CA ASP A 19 4.89 5.70 -3.40
C ASP A 19 5.31 5.46 -1.95
N LEU A 20 6.40 4.72 -1.76
CA LEU A 20 6.90 4.31 -0.44
C LEU A 20 7.68 5.45 0.23
N GLY A 21 8.06 6.51 -0.50
CA GLY A 21 8.85 7.64 -0.01
C GLY A 21 10.32 7.32 0.30
N GLU A 22 10.71 6.05 0.19
CA GLU A 22 12.08 5.55 0.25
C GLU A 22 12.18 4.18 -0.42
N ILE A 23 13.39 3.73 -0.71
CA ILE A 23 13.63 2.36 -1.18
C ILE A 23 13.51 1.41 0.02
N LEU A 24 12.57 0.48 -0.05
CA LEU A 24 12.47 -0.64 0.89
C LEU A 24 13.26 -1.82 0.35
N LYS A 25 14.34 -2.19 1.03
CA LYS A 25 15.15 -3.38 0.69
C LYS A 25 14.35 -4.68 0.83
N GLN A 26 13.56 -4.78 1.89
CA GLN A 26 12.67 -5.90 2.15
C GLN A 26 11.44 -5.41 2.92
N GLY A 27 10.26 -5.90 2.56
CA GLY A 27 9.03 -5.56 3.26
C GLY A 27 7.84 -6.39 2.80
N ARG A 28 6.69 -6.10 3.40
CA ARG A 28 5.41 -6.73 3.10
C ARG A 28 4.37 -5.67 2.86
N LEU A 29 3.52 -5.93 1.87
CA LEU A 29 2.37 -5.14 1.53
C LEU A 29 1.12 -6.01 1.62
N SER A 30 0.09 -5.54 2.30
CA SER A 30 -1.25 -6.12 2.21
C SER A 30 -2.29 -5.05 1.93
N ILE A 31 -3.38 -5.44 1.25
CA ILE A 31 -4.58 -4.62 1.12
C ILE A 31 -5.73 -5.37 1.75
N ASP A 32 -6.44 -4.72 2.67
CA ASP A 32 -7.59 -5.28 3.37
C ASP A 32 -8.88 -4.51 3.00
N ASP A 33 -10.01 -5.22 2.97
CA ASP A 33 -11.34 -4.66 2.83
C ASP A 33 -11.88 -4.07 4.16
N ILE A 34 -13.10 -3.51 4.15
CA ILE A 34 -13.76 -2.96 5.36
C ILE A 34 -14.09 -4.00 6.43
N LYS A 35 -14.10 -5.28 6.07
CA LYS A 35 -14.36 -6.39 6.98
C LYS A 35 -13.06 -6.94 7.58
N GLY A 36 -11.90 -6.42 7.15
CA GLY A 36 -10.59 -6.87 7.59
C GLY A 36 -10.07 -8.09 6.81
N ASN A 37 -10.70 -8.47 5.70
CA ASN A 37 -10.19 -9.55 4.85
C ASN A 37 -9.08 -9.01 3.96
N THR A 38 -7.94 -9.71 3.94
CA THR A 38 -6.86 -9.40 3.00
C THR A 38 -7.23 -9.84 1.60
N VAL A 39 -7.34 -8.87 0.68
CA VAL A 39 -7.69 -9.07 -0.74
C VAL A 39 -6.46 -9.05 -1.65
N TYR A 40 -5.32 -8.55 -1.15
CA TYR A 40 -4.05 -8.56 -1.86
C TYR A 40 -2.89 -8.68 -0.87
N LYS A 41 -1.84 -9.39 -1.25
CA LYS A 41 -0.60 -9.49 -0.48
C LYS A 41 0.60 -9.65 -1.41
N ALA A 42 1.68 -8.94 -1.12
CA ALA A 42 2.95 -9.05 -1.82
C ALA A 42 4.13 -8.85 -0.86
N GLU A 43 5.27 -9.44 -1.21
CA GLU A 43 6.56 -9.05 -0.63
C GLU A 43 7.14 -7.91 -1.48
N ILE A 44 7.81 -6.97 -0.82
CA ILE A 44 8.51 -5.84 -1.45
C ILE A 44 10.01 -6.16 -1.36
N ALA A 45 10.73 -6.03 -2.47
CA ALA A 45 12.19 -6.17 -2.50
C ALA A 45 12.80 -5.07 -3.39
N ASP A 46 13.75 -4.32 -2.83
CA ASP A 46 14.48 -3.23 -3.48
C ASP A 46 13.61 -2.27 -4.31
N SER A 47 12.48 -1.85 -3.74
CA SER A 47 11.46 -1.08 -4.46
C SER A 47 11.21 0.28 -3.81
N HIS A 48 10.94 1.30 -4.64
CA HIS A 48 10.53 2.64 -4.23
C HIS A 48 9.02 2.88 -4.40
N TYR A 49 8.36 2.09 -5.24
CA TYR A 49 6.94 2.22 -5.52
C TYR A 49 6.32 0.89 -5.91
N GLU A 50 5.04 0.71 -5.61
CA GLU A 50 4.28 -0.48 -5.99
C GLU A 50 3.09 -0.07 -6.86
N VAL A 51 2.84 -0.84 -7.92
CA VAL A 51 1.67 -0.67 -8.80
C VAL A 51 0.87 -1.95 -8.80
N ILE A 52 -0.35 -1.87 -8.30
CA ILE A 52 -1.19 -3.04 -8.06
C ILE A 52 -2.47 -2.89 -8.87
N ILE A 53 -2.77 -3.89 -9.69
CA ILE A 53 -4.10 -4.03 -10.30
C ILE A 53 -4.97 -4.79 -9.30
N LEU A 54 -5.90 -4.10 -8.67
CA LEU A 54 -6.77 -4.65 -7.65
C LEU A 54 -8.16 -4.88 -8.24
N ASP A 55 -8.43 -6.11 -8.68
CA ASP A 55 -9.73 -6.50 -9.23
C ASP A 55 -10.76 -6.75 -8.13
N GLN A 56 -11.10 -5.68 -7.41
CA GLN A 56 -12.04 -5.68 -6.31
C GLN A 56 -13.18 -4.69 -6.57
N PRO A 57 -14.37 -4.88 -5.95
CA PRO A 57 -15.48 -3.94 -6.07
C PRO A 57 -15.09 -2.52 -5.63
N ARG A 58 -15.83 -1.52 -6.11
CA ARG A 58 -15.72 -0.15 -5.61
C ARG A 58 -15.97 -0.12 -4.10
N GLY A 59 -15.19 0.69 -3.38
CA GLY A 59 -15.28 0.73 -1.93
C GLY A 59 -14.02 1.27 -1.26
N LYS A 60 -14.06 1.28 0.07
CA LYS A 60 -12.94 1.67 0.92
C LYS A 60 -12.05 0.47 1.24
N TYR A 61 -10.75 0.67 1.16
CA TYR A 61 -9.73 -0.34 1.47
C TYR A 61 -8.61 0.27 2.31
N TRP A 62 -7.78 -0.58 2.90
CA TRP A 62 -6.58 -0.18 3.63
C TRP A 62 -5.38 -0.86 3.03
N VAL A 63 -4.36 -0.09 2.69
CA VAL A 63 -3.02 -0.62 2.44
C VAL A 63 -2.24 -0.64 3.76
N ASN A 64 -1.60 -1.76 4.06
CA ASN A 64 -0.68 -1.94 5.16
C ASN A 64 0.69 -2.26 4.58
N ILE A 65 1.72 -1.53 5.01
CA ILE A 65 3.10 -1.77 4.60
C ILE A 65 3.94 -1.95 5.86
N THR A 66 4.73 -3.02 5.90
CA THR A 66 5.62 -3.32 7.03
C THR A 66 6.98 -3.77 6.52
N SER A 67 8.03 -3.13 7.02
CA SER A 67 9.45 -3.42 6.78
C SER A 67 10.23 -3.02 8.03
N ASP A 68 11.55 -3.18 8.00
CA ASP A 68 12.43 -2.76 9.10
C ASP A 68 12.45 -1.23 9.28
N SER A 69 12.31 -0.45 8.20
CA SER A 69 12.36 1.03 8.24
C SER A 69 10.99 1.70 8.22
N LEU A 70 9.94 0.99 7.80
CA LEU A 70 8.61 1.55 7.55
C LEU A 70 7.51 0.63 8.07
N LYS A 71 6.62 1.17 8.91
CA LYS A 71 5.36 0.55 9.30
C LYS A 71 4.22 1.56 9.15
N THR A 72 3.33 1.35 8.17
CA THR A 72 2.26 2.30 7.88
C THR A 72 0.96 1.60 7.50
N LYS A 73 -0.16 2.31 7.73
CA LYS A 73 -1.51 1.93 7.34
C LYS A 73 -2.22 3.14 6.76
N LYS A 74 -2.72 3.05 5.53
CA LYS A 74 -3.42 4.15 4.83
C LYS A 74 -4.71 3.64 4.19
N SER A 75 -5.79 4.39 4.29
CA SER A 75 -7.03 4.06 3.59
C SER A 75 -7.09 4.72 2.21
N PHE A 76 -7.68 4.04 1.24
CA PHE A 76 -7.99 4.58 -0.09
C PHE A 76 -9.36 4.11 -0.58
N HIS A 77 -9.84 4.67 -1.68
CA HIS A 77 -11.12 4.30 -2.30
C HIS A 77 -10.93 3.93 -3.77
N ILE A 78 -11.47 2.77 -4.16
CA ILE A 78 -11.66 2.40 -5.57
C ILE A 78 -12.95 3.09 -6.06
N LYS A 79 -12.83 3.89 -7.12
CA LYS A 79 -13.91 4.75 -7.63
C LYS A 79 -14.70 4.15 -8.79
#